data_AF-A0A1M6RK43-F1
#
_entry.id   AF-A0A1M6RK43-F1
#
_cell.length_a   1.000
_cell.length_b   1.000
_cell.length_c   1.000
_cell.angle_alpha   90.00
_cell.angle_beta   90.00
_cell.angle_gamma   90.00
#
_symmetry.space_group_name_H-M   'P 1'
#
loop_
_entity.id
_entity.type
_entity.pdbx_description
1 polymer ?
#
loop_
_entity_poly.entity_id
_entity_poly.type
_entity_poly.pdbx_seq_one_letter_code
_entity_poly.pdbx_strand_id
1 'polypeptide(L)'
;MPDLSKTNLSIKELYAQYWHCRDFEIQNLWQRSIFLGTFLILCFTGYGFFFCKAFFMDDGNFIGLWSEAKECCCNSLTLSPNWQIHIIAVFIAMIGIIMSVLWICLAKASKAWVEVYEAAIASIDTEDNFMPTMCKKVGGFHMEKLTLYGHNEYSANNAESAQFSNSLCSCKGGLFSPSKINICIGQISLVIWLLIVIVHIMGCLNSLAAFVITLAIVIGVIIGVTFCIQNNVKSGELEKKDPIRCYKNKG
;
A
#
# COMPACT_ATOMS: atom_id res chain seq x y z
N MET A 1 16.19 -19.75 22.84
CA MET A 1 16.96 -18.50 22.76
C MET A 1 18.39 -18.88 22.39
N PRO A 2 19.05 -18.19 21.44
CA PRO A 2 20.45 -18.47 21.14
C PRO A 2 21.30 -18.21 22.38
N ASP A 3 22.26 -19.09 22.63
CA ASP A 3 23.25 -18.96 23.68
C ASP A 3 24.17 -17.76 23.37
N LEU A 4 23.87 -16.62 23.99
CA LEU A 4 24.58 -15.34 23.85
C LEU A 4 26.04 -15.41 24.34
N SER A 5 26.48 -16.51 24.96
CA SER A 5 27.85 -16.66 25.48
C SER A 5 28.92 -16.88 24.39
N LYS A 6 28.51 -17.20 23.15
CA LYS A 6 29.43 -17.57 22.05
C LYS A 6 29.77 -16.44 21.07
N THR A 7 29.17 -15.28 21.20
CA THR A 7 29.49 -14.11 20.36
C THR A 7 29.90 -12.96 21.27
N ASN A 8 31.13 -12.46 21.11
CA ASN A 8 31.60 -11.21 21.70
C ASN A 8 30.90 -9.99 21.06
N LEU A 9 29.57 -10.04 20.90
CA LEU A 9 28.78 -8.92 20.42
C LEU A 9 28.28 -8.17 21.65
N SER A 10 28.69 -6.93 21.81
CA SER A 10 28.18 -6.09 22.90
C SER A 10 26.69 -5.82 22.69
N ILE A 11 25.89 -5.81 23.75
CA ILE A 11 24.46 -5.42 23.70
C ILE A 11 24.28 -4.06 23.01
N LYS A 12 25.26 -3.16 23.19
CA LYS A 12 25.31 -1.85 22.52
C LYS A 12 25.41 -1.97 21.00
N GLU A 13 26.22 -2.90 20.51
CA GLU A 13 26.39 -3.15 19.06
C GLU A 13 25.12 -3.77 18.47
N LEU A 14 24.50 -4.71 19.18
CA LEU A 14 23.21 -5.28 18.78
C LEU A 14 22.12 -4.21 18.68
N TYR A 15 22.03 -3.34 19.68
CA TYR A 15 21.08 -2.23 19.71
C TYR A 15 21.31 -1.27 18.53
N ALA A 16 22.56 -0.85 18.30
CA ALA A 16 22.92 0.00 17.18
C ALA A 16 22.57 -0.65 15.83
N GLN A 17 22.79 -1.96 15.70
CA GLN A 17 22.47 -2.71 14.49
C GLN A 17 20.96 -2.73 14.22
N TYR A 18 20.11 -2.90 15.24
CA TYR A 18 18.66 -2.88 15.03
C TYR A 18 18.13 -1.51 14.61
N TRP A 19 18.63 -0.42 15.20
CA TRP A 19 18.31 0.94 14.75
C TRP A 19 18.75 1.17 13.29
N HIS A 20 19.96 0.74 12.95
CA HIS A 20 20.46 0.79 11.58
C HIS A 20 19.58 -0.01 10.60
N CYS A 21 19.18 -1.24 10.95
CA CYS A 21 18.30 -2.06 10.12
C CYS A 21 16.91 -1.42 9.92
N ARG A 22 16.34 -0.83 10.98
CA ARG A 22 15.06 -0.14 10.90
C ARG A 22 15.12 1.06 9.95
N ASP A 23 16.14 1.92 10.12
CA ASP A 23 16.32 3.11 9.29
C ASP A 23 16.60 2.74 7.83
N PHE A 24 17.42 1.70 7.62
CA PHE A 24 17.65 1.11 6.31
C PHE A 24 16.33 0.66 5.66
N GLU A 25 15.45 -0.04 6.37
CA GLU A 25 14.19 -0.51 5.80
C GLU A 25 13.22 0.64 5.48
N ILE A 26 13.18 1.69 6.31
CA ILE A 26 12.36 2.89 6.05
C ILE A 26 12.85 3.64 4.81
N GLN A 27 14.15 3.84 4.67
CA GLN A 27 14.73 4.51 3.49
C GLN A 27 14.53 3.68 2.22
N ASN A 28 14.79 2.38 2.30
CA ASN A 28 14.60 1.47 1.17
C ASN A 28 13.13 1.31 0.80
N LEU A 29 12.19 1.39 1.74
CA LEU A 29 10.76 1.39 1.42
C LEU A 29 10.42 2.51 0.43
N TRP A 30 10.85 3.74 0.69
CA TRP A 30 10.59 4.86 -0.21
C TRP A 30 11.30 4.69 -1.55
N GLN A 31 12.57 4.28 -1.55
CA GLN A 31 13.32 4.07 -2.79
C GLN A 31 12.70 2.97 -3.67
N ARG A 32 12.33 1.82 -3.08
CA ARG A 32 11.65 0.72 -3.79
C ARG A 32 10.26 1.14 -4.27
N SER A 33 9.58 2.02 -3.52
CA SER A 33 8.29 2.56 -3.90
C SER A 33 8.36 3.51 -5.09
N ILE A 34 9.38 4.37 -5.14
CA ILE A 34 9.61 5.28 -6.27
C ILE A 34 9.83 4.50 -7.57
N PHE A 35 10.57 3.39 -7.50
CA PHE A 35 10.79 2.51 -8.65
C PHE A 35 9.46 2.02 -9.25
N LEU A 36 8.56 1.51 -8.41
CA LEU A 36 7.24 1.07 -8.85
C LEU A 36 6.35 2.24 -9.29
N GLY A 37 6.54 3.42 -8.68
CA GLY A 37 6.01 4.73 -9.07
C GLY A 37 6.15 5.01 -10.54
N THR A 38 7.36 4.87 -11.06
CA THR A 38 7.67 5.17 -12.46
C THR A 38 6.85 4.32 -13.44
N PHE A 39 6.72 3.01 -13.18
CA PHE A 39 5.93 2.13 -14.04
C PHE A 39 4.43 2.42 -13.96
N LEU A 40 3.94 2.79 -12.78
CA LEU A 40 2.55 3.16 -12.59
C LEU A 40 2.21 4.45 -13.34
N ILE A 41 3.08 5.46 -13.28
CA ILE A 41 2.94 6.71 -14.05
C ILE A 41 2.99 6.43 -15.56
N LEU A 42 3.86 5.51 -16.01
CA LEU A 42 3.90 5.08 -17.40
C LEU A 42 2.56 4.44 -17.83
N CYS A 43 1.98 3.60 -16.98
CA CYS A 43 0.65 3.01 -17.24
C CYS A 43 -0.42 4.10 -17.36
N PHE A 44 -0.44 5.08 -16.45
CA PHE A 44 -1.40 6.20 -16.51
C PHE A 44 -1.22 7.07 -17.75
N THR A 45 0.03 7.31 -18.16
CA THR A 45 0.35 8.09 -19.36
C THR A 45 -0.10 7.34 -20.63
N GLY A 46 0.24 6.05 -20.72
CA GLY A 46 -0.21 5.19 -21.81
C GLY A 46 -1.74 5.08 -21.85
N TYR A 47 -2.39 4.96 -20.69
CA TYR A 47 -3.83 4.97 -20.56
C TYR A 47 -4.45 6.28 -21.06
N GLY A 48 -3.91 7.43 -20.68
CA GLY A 48 -4.42 8.75 -21.09
C GLY A 48 -4.51 8.92 -22.61
N PHE A 49 -3.53 8.38 -23.36
CA PHE A 49 -3.59 8.37 -24.82
C PHE A 49 -4.79 7.58 -25.37
N PHE A 50 -5.06 6.40 -24.83
CA PHE A 50 -6.20 5.58 -25.25
C PHE A 50 -7.53 6.11 -24.72
N PHE A 51 -7.54 6.77 -23.56
CA PHE A 51 -8.72 7.46 -23.03
C PHE A 51 -9.21 8.54 -24.00
N CYS A 52 -8.30 9.39 -24.51
CA CYS A 52 -8.65 10.40 -25.49
C CYS A 52 -9.24 9.76 -26.75
N LYS A 53 -8.63 8.71 -27.28
CA LYS A 53 -9.14 8.01 -28.47
C LYS A 53 -10.45 7.25 -28.25
N ALA A 54 -10.71 6.79 -27.03
CA ALA A 54 -11.93 6.06 -26.70
C ALA A 54 -13.13 7.00 -26.62
N PHE A 55 -12.93 8.20 -26.07
CA PHE A 55 -14.04 9.07 -25.65
C PHE A 55 -14.12 10.39 -26.41
N PHE A 56 -13.15 10.76 -27.23
CA PHE A 56 -13.16 12.00 -28.00
C PHE A 56 -13.01 11.72 -29.50
N MET A 57 -13.79 12.44 -30.30
CA MET A 57 -13.65 12.50 -31.75
C MET A 57 -12.48 13.41 -32.15
N ASP A 58 -12.05 13.34 -33.42
CA ASP A 58 -10.96 14.18 -33.94
C ASP A 58 -11.28 15.69 -33.88
N ASP A 59 -12.57 16.06 -33.82
CA ASP A 59 -13.05 17.44 -33.65
C ASP A 59 -13.17 17.88 -32.17
N GLY A 60 -12.80 17.00 -31.23
CA GLY A 60 -12.85 17.25 -29.78
C GLY A 60 -14.20 16.98 -29.12
N ASN A 61 -15.21 16.51 -29.86
CA ASN A 61 -16.51 16.18 -29.29
C ASN A 61 -16.47 14.87 -28.48
N PHE A 62 -17.08 14.88 -27.29
CA PHE A 62 -17.16 13.72 -26.40
C PHE A 62 -18.19 12.70 -26.90
N ILE A 63 -17.76 11.46 -27.10
CA ILE A 63 -18.54 10.36 -27.68
C ILE A 63 -19.55 9.76 -26.68
N GLY A 64 -19.49 10.13 -25.40
CA GLY A 64 -20.35 9.56 -24.36
C GLY A 64 -19.79 8.24 -23.78
N LEU A 65 -20.26 7.87 -22.58
CA LEU A 65 -19.91 6.58 -21.96
C LEU A 65 -20.71 5.40 -22.51
N TRP A 66 -21.84 5.71 -23.14
CA TRP A 66 -22.75 4.77 -23.78
C TRP A 66 -22.98 5.27 -25.19
N SER A 67 -22.64 4.46 -26.18
CA SER A 67 -23.15 4.67 -27.53
C SER A 67 -24.63 4.30 -27.50
N GLU A 68 -25.51 5.18 -27.93
CA GLU A 68 -26.89 4.83 -28.26
C GLU A 68 -26.85 3.87 -29.47
N ALA A 69 -26.54 2.61 -29.20
CA ALA A 69 -26.70 1.56 -30.18
C ALA A 69 -28.20 1.48 -30.47
N LYS A 70 -28.58 2.02 -31.62
CA LYS A 70 -29.88 1.85 -32.26
C LYS A 70 -30.36 0.42 -31.98
N GLU A 71 -31.46 0.29 -31.23
CA GLU A 71 -32.04 -0.99 -30.83
C GLU A 71 -32.07 -1.93 -32.05
N CYS A 72 -31.23 -2.96 -32.02
CA CYS A 72 -31.31 -4.04 -32.99
C CYS A 72 -32.05 -5.18 -32.29
N CYS A 73 -33.19 -5.59 -32.84
CA CYS A 73 -34.18 -6.50 -32.26
C CYS A 73 -33.70 -7.95 -32.09
N CYS A 74 -32.41 -8.21 -31.96
CA CYS A 74 -31.84 -9.52 -31.78
C CYS A 74 -30.94 -9.55 -30.54
N ASN A 75 -31.04 -10.63 -29.76
CA ASN A 75 -30.15 -10.96 -28.63
C ASN A 75 -28.70 -11.25 -29.07
N SER A 76 -28.15 -10.46 -29.99
CA SER A 76 -26.77 -10.57 -30.45
C SER A 76 -25.88 -9.60 -29.70
N LEU A 77 -24.70 -10.06 -29.30
CA LEU A 77 -23.66 -9.23 -28.68
C LEU A 77 -23.22 -8.14 -29.67
N THR A 78 -23.65 -6.89 -29.46
CA THR A 78 -23.22 -5.75 -30.26
C THR A 78 -22.11 -4.98 -29.54
N LEU A 79 -20.92 -4.96 -30.16
CA LEU A 79 -19.77 -4.20 -29.68
C LEU A 79 -19.84 -2.74 -30.17
N SER A 80 -19.31 -1.80 -29.39
CA SER A 80 -19.16 -0.42 -29.85
C SER A 80 -18.19 -0.32 -31.04
N PRO A 81 -18.33 0.70 -31.92
CA PRO A 81 -17.44 0.86 -33.08
C PRO A 81 -15.96 0.91 -32.71
N ASN A 82 -15.64 1.44 -31.52
CA ASN A 82 -14.29 1.62 -30.99
C ASN A 82 -13.87 0.52 -29.98
N TRP A 83 -14.50 -0.65 -30.01
CA TRP A 83 -14.28 -1.73 -29.03
C TRP A 83 -12.80 -2.12 -28.83
N GLN A 84 -11.98 -2.05 -29.87
CA GLN A 84 -10.56 -2.37 -29.82
C GLN A 84 -9.80 -1.47 -28.83
N ILE A 85 -10.13 -0.17 -28.82
CA ILE A 85 -9.49 0.81 -27.94
C ILE A 85 -9.89 0.53 -26.49
N HIS A 86 -11.15 0.18 -26.23
CA HIS A 86 -11.62 -0.21 -24.90
C HIS A 86 -10.92 -1.46 -24.39
N ILE A 87 -10.70 -2.47 -25.23
CA ILE A 87 -9.95 -3.68 -24.84
C ILE A 87 -8.50 -3.36 -24.49
N ILE A 88 -7.83 -2.53 -25.29
CA ILE A 88 -6.44 -2.11 -25.00
C ILE A 88 -6.38 -1.34 -23.67
N ALA A 89 -7.34 -0.45 -23.42
CA ALA A 89 -7.43 0.29 -22.17
C ALA A 89 -7.66 -0.64 -20.96
N VAL A 90 -8.52 -1.66 -21.08
CA VAL A 90 -8.71 -2.69 -20.04
C VAL A 90 -7.42 -3.47 -19.81
N PHE A 91 -6.67 -3.82 -20.86
CA PHE A 91 -5.39 -4.51 -20.72
C PHE A 91 -4.36 -3.69 -19.95
N ILE A 92 -4.23 -2.39 -20.27
CA ILE A 92 -3.36 -1.47 -19.52
C ILE A 92 -3.82 -1.36 -18.06
N ALA A 93 -5.14 -1.29 -17.82
CA ALA A 93 -5.68 -1.23 -16.47
C ALA A 93 -5.40 -2.51 -15.66
N MET A 94 -5.42 -3.69 -16.28
CA MET A 94 -5.02 -4.94 -15.64
C MET A 94 -3.56 -4.92 -15.19
N ILE A 95 -2.65 -4.36 -16.01
CA ILE A 95 -1.25 -4.15 -15.61
C ILE A 95 -1.16 -3.17 -14.44
N GLY A 96 -1.93 -2.07 -14.48
CA GLY A 96 -2.02 -1.09 -13.40
C GLY A 96 -2.51 -1.67 -12.07
N ILE A 97 -3.48 -2.60 -12.11
CA ILE A 97 -3.96 -3.36 -10.95
C ILE A 97 -2.83 -4.20 -10.36
N ILE A 98 -2.10 -4.96 -11.20
CA ILE A 98 -0.98 -5.79 -10.76
C ILE A 98 0.08 -4.93 -10.08
N MET A 99 0.47 -3.81 -10.70
CA MET A 99 1.43 -2.87 -10.11
C MET A 99 0.94 -2.29 -8.79
N SER A 100 -0.34 -1.95 -8.67
CA SER A 100 -0.92 -1.41 -7.43
C SER A 100 -0.93 -2.46 -6.31
N VAL A 101 -1.23 -3.72 -6.62
CA VAL A 101 -1.18 -4.82 -5.65
C VAL A 101 0.25 -5.07 -5.17
N LEU A 102 1.22 -5.12 -6.10
CA LEU A 102 2.63 -5.26 -5.77
C LEU A 102 3.11 -4.12 -4.87
N TRP A 103 2.64 -2.89 -5.11
CA TRP A 103 2.92 -1.73 -4.26
C TRP A 103 2.46 -1.92 -2.82
N ILE A 104 1.20 -2.37 -2.66
CA ILE A 104 0.62 -2.62 -1.34
C ILE A 104 1.40 -3.72 -0.62
N CYS A 105 1.73 -4.81 -1.32
CA CYS A 105 2.51 -5.92 -0.76
C CYS A 105 3.90 -5.47 -0.32
N LEU A 106 4.60 -4.70 -1.15
CA LEU A 106 5.92 -4.14 -0.85
C LEU A 106 5.87 -3.26 0.40
N ALA A 107 4.92 -2.32 0.47
CA ALA A 107 4.80 -1.41 1.59
C ALA A 107 4.44 -2.13 2.91
N LYS A 108 3.57 -3.15 2.84
CA LYS A 108 3.24 -4.01 4.00
C LYS A 108 4.42 -4.86 4.45
N ALA A 109 5.22 -5.39 3.53
CA ALA A 109 6.38 -6.22 3.86
C ALA A 109 7.43 -5.41 4.63
N SER A 110 7.78 -4.22 4.14
CA SER A 110 8.71 -3.34 4.84
C SER A 110 8.15 -2.86 6.19
N LYS A 111 6.84 -2.58 6.28
CA LYS A 111 6.19 -2.26 7.56
C LYS A 111 6.33 -3.38 8.58
N ALA A 112 6.14 -4.64 8.17
CA ALA A 112 6.29 -5.79 9.06
C ALA A 112 7.72 -5.91 9.61
N TRP A 113 8.74 -5.70 8.78
CA TRP A 113 10.13 -5.72 9.24
C TRP A 113 10.47 -4.55 10.17
N VAL A 114 9.96 -3.35 9.88
CA VAL A 114 10.11 -2.19 10.78
C VAL A 114 9.50 -2.50 12.15
N GLU A 115 8.29 -3.07 12.20
CA GLU A 115 7.64 -3.47 13.46
C GLU A 115 8.43 -4.55 14.21
N VAL A 116 9.05 -5.51 13.49
CA VAL A 116 9.94 -6.51 14.10
C VAL A 116 11.18 -5.85 14.72
N TYR A 117 11.81 -4.89 14.03
CA TYR A 117 12.98 -4.18 14.57
C TYR A 117 12.59 -3.28 15.75
N GLU A 118 11.48 -2.57 15.68
CA GLU A 118 10.95 -1.76 16.80
C GLU A 118 10.61 -2.62 18.01
N ALA A 119 10.01 -3.80 17.82
CA ALA A 119 9.76 -4.75 18.90
C ALA A 119 11.06 -5.29 19.52
N ALA A 120 12.07 -5.58 18.71
CA ALA A 120 13.38 -6.01 19.20
C ALA A 120 14.08 -4.91 20.02
N ILE A 121 14.06 -3.67 19.54
CA ILE A 121 14.57 -2.49 20.27
C ILE A 121 13.83 -2.34 21.61
N ALA A 122 12.50 -2.40 21.60
CA ALA A 122 11.68 -2.27 22.81
C ALA A 122 11.97 -3.36 23.85
N SER A 123 12.26 -4.60 23.40
CA SER A 123 12.65 -5.67 24.32
C SER A 123 13.99 -5.39 25.01
N ILE A 124 14.98 -4.85 24.29
CA ILE A 124 16.28 -4.44 24.88
C ILE A 124 16.10 -3.27 25.86
N ASP A 125 15.21 -2.32 25.55
CA ASP A 125 14.95 -1.16 26.42
C ASP A 125 14.22 -1.55 27.72
N THR A 126 13.45 -2.64 27.70
CA THR A 126 12.58 -3.05 28.82
C THR A 126 13.25 -4.05 29.77
N GLU A 127 14.09 -4.97 29.27
CA GLU A 127 14.68 -6.03 30.09
C GLU A 127 15.80 -5.53 31.03
N ASP A 128 15.57 -5.65 32.35
CA ASP A 128 16.45 -5.21 33.45
C ASP A 128 17.90 -5.75 33.37
N ASN A 129 18.10 -6.89 32.69
CA ASN A 129 19.37 -7.58 32.61
C ASN A 129 20.32 -7.05 31.52
N PHE A 130 19.82 -6.20 30.60
CA PHE A 130 20.57 -5.81 29.39
C PHE A 130 21.13 -4.38 29.44
N MET A 131 20.60 -3.51 30.30
CA MET A 131 21.02 -2.11 30.41
C MET A 131 21.25 -1.69 31.88
N PRO A 132 22.37 -1.03 32.23
CA PRO A 132 22.57 -0.45 33.55
C PRO A 132 21.41 0.49 33.92
N THR A 133 21.05 0.55 35.21
CA THR A 133 19.96 1.39 35.74
C THR A 133 20.03 2.87 35.32
N MET A 134 21.22 3.38 35.00
CA MET A 134 21.42 4.73 34.46
C MET A 134 21.00 4.85 32.98
N CYS A 135 21.24 3.84 32.14
CA CYS A 135 20.75 3.78 30.76
C CYS A 135 19.24 3.53 30.70
N LYS A 136 18.64 2.80 31.66
CA LYS A 136 17.18 2.64 31.75
C LYS A 136 16.42 3.97 31.91
N LYS A 137 17.11 4.98 32.45
CA LYS A 137 16.59 6.34 32.64
C LYS A 137 16.65 7.21 31.36
N VAL A 138 17.43 6.80 30.35
CA VAL A 138 17.73 7.57 29.13
C VAL A 138 17.44 6.78 27.83
N GLY A 139 17.34 5.45 27.90
CA GLY A 139 17.45 4.53 26.76
C GLY A 139 16.13 3.99 26.20
N GLY A 140 15.07 3.85 27.02
CA GLY A 140 13.74 3.70 26.46
C GLY A 140 13.32 5.04 25.88
N PHE A 141 13.09 5.12 24.56
CA PHE A 141 12.58 6.34 23.93
C PHE A 141 11.11 6.56 24.33
N HIS A 142 10.92 6.97 25.58
CA HIS A 142 9.65 7.30 26.17
C HIS A 142 9.33 8.75 25.83
N MET A 143 8.57 8.96 24.76
CA MET A 143 8.11 10.29 24.34
C MET A 143 7.46 11.07 25.50
N GLU A 144 6.79 10.37 26.41
CA GLU A 144 6.17 10.93 27.62
C GLU A 144 7.17 11.56 28.62
N LYS A 145 8.44 11.15 28.61
CA LYS A 145 9.49 11.61 29.54
C LYS A 145 10.31 12.77 28.99
N LEU A 146 10.22 13.05 27.69
CA LEU A 146 10.87 14.20 27.07
C LEU A 146 10.07 15.45 27.47
N THR A 147 10.62 16.33 28.30
CA THR A 147 9.92 17.52 28.84
C THR A 147 9.31 18.45 27.78
N LEU A 148 9.75 18.36 26.53
CA LEU A 148 9.19 19.08 25.37
C LEU A 148 8.01 18.36 24.66
N TYR A 149 7.92 17.04 24.82
CA TYR A 149 6.90 16.14 24.22
C TYR A 149 5.95 15.53 25.25
N GLY A 150 6.32 15.59 26.53
CA GLY A 150 5.60 15.02 27.65
C GLY A 150 4.30 15.76 27.87
N HIS A 151 3.27 14.99 28.16
CA HIS A 151 1.93 15.45 28.52
C HIS A 151 1.97 16.10 29.92
N ASN A 152 2.73 17.18 30.09
CA ASN A 152 2.63 18.00 31.29
C ASN A 152 1.24 18.66 31.32
N GLU A 153 0.71 18.87 32.52
CA GLU A 153 -0.61 19.46 32.76
C GLU A 153 -0.78 20.82 32.05
N TYR A 154 0.34 21.49 31.72
CA TYR A 154 0.41 22.71 30.93
C TYR A 154 0.11 22.52 29.42
N SER A 155 0.57 21.42 28.80
CA SER A 155 0.36 21.11 27.37
C SER A 155 -1.04 20.56 27.08
N ALA A 156 -1.64 19.85 28.05
CA ALA A 156 -3.02 19.36 27.96
C ALA A 156 -4.06 20.50 27.89
N ASN A 157 -3.74 21.65 28.49
CA ASN A 157 -4.65 22.78 28.66
C ASN A 157 -4.44 23.90 27.62
N ASN A 158 -3.44 23.81 26.73
CA ASN A 158 -3.16 24.81 25.70
C ASN A 158 -3.10 24.16 24.31
N ALA A 159 -4.15 24.32 23.50
CA ALA A 159 -4.20 23.81 22.12
C ALA A 159 -3.09 24.40 21.21
N GLU A 160 -2.55 25.57 21.56
CA GLU A 160 -1.43 26.20 20.84
C GLU A 160 -0.08 25.47 21.02
N SER A 161 0.13 24.77 22.16
CA SER A 161 1.36 24.02 22.45
C SER A 161 1.40 22.59 21.90
N ALA A 162 0.34 22.14 21.21
CA ALA A 162 0.35 20.84 20.55
C ALA A 162 1.46 20.82 19.48
N GLN A 163 2.52 20.06 19.75
CA GLN A 163 3.69 19.93 18.87
C GLN A 163 3.34 19.16 17.58
N PHE A 164 2.39 18.23 17.69
CA PHE A 164 1.81 17.54 16.55
C PHE A 164 0.43 18.07 16.23
N SER A 165 0.11 18.14 14.94
CA SER A 165 -1.23 18.43 14.45
C SER A 165 -1.59 17.47 13.33
N ASN A 166 -2.78 16.90 13.39
CA ASN A 166 -3.32 16.05 12.32
C ASN A 166 -4.11 16.87 11.30
N SER A 167 -4.21 18.20 11.49
CA SER A 167 -4.84 19.10 10.52
C SER A 167 -3.98 19.21 9.27
N LEU A 168 -4.58 19.00 8.10
CA LEU A 168 -3.90 19.08 6.80
C LEU A 168 -3.39 20.50 6.48
N CYS A 169 -4.00 21.53 7.07
CA CYS A 169 -3.66 22.93 6.84
C CYS A 169 -2.61 23.48 7.82
N SER A 170 -2.08 22.63 8.70
CA SER A 170 -1.05 22.99 9.68
C SER A 170 0.33 22.56 9.17
N CYS A 171 1.33 23.44 9.32
CA CYS A 171 2.73 23.09 9.03
C CYS A 171 3.43 22.34 10.19
N LYS A 172 2.74 22.09 11.30
CA LYS A 172 3.23 21.24 12.40
C LYS A 172 3.33 19.77 11.95
N GLY A 173 4.27 19.01 12.53
CA GLY A 173 4.39 17.58 12.25
C GLY A 173 3.12 16.81 12.60
N GLY A 174 2.82 15.73 11.90
CA GLY A 174 1.65 14.88 12.17
C GLY A 174 2.03 13.48 12.64
N LEU A 175 1.12 12.80 13.32
CA LEU A 175 1.31 11.42 13.80
C LEU A 175 1.07 10.39 12.68
N PHE A 176 1.67 10.62 11.51
CA PHE A 176 1.50 9.79 10.34
C PHE A 176 2.69 8.84 10.15
N SER A 177 2.39 7.58 9.84
CA SER A 177 3.40 6.59 9.53
C SER A 177 3.72 6.62 8.02
N PRO A 178 4.99 6.82 7.62
CA PRO A 178 5.37 6.84 6.21
C PRO A 178 4.97 5.55 5.46
N SER A 179 5.06 4.39 6.11
CA SER A 179 4.66 3.12 5.51
C SER A 179 3.14 3.00 5.31
N LYS A 180 2.31 3.52 6.23
CA LYS A 180 0.84 3.55 6.08
C LYS A 180 0.40 4.48 4.97
N ILE A 181 1.03 5.65 4.83
CA ILE A 181 0.81 6.55 3.70
C ILE A 181 1.10 5.82 2.39
N ASN A 182 2.23 5.11 2.34
CA ASN A 182 2.63 4.41 1.13
C ASN A 182 1.68 3.25 0.75
N ILE A 183 1.15 2.53 1.74
CA ILE A 183 0.08 1.54 1.52
C ILE A 183 -1.17 2.22 0.94
N CYS A 184 -1.54 3.39 1.47
CA CYS A 184 -2.71 4.15 1.02
C CYS A 184 -2.57 4.58 -0.45
N ILE A 185 -1.38 5.02 -0.88
CA ILE A 185 -1.12 5.37 -2.29
C ILE A 185 -1.42 4.18 -3.22
N GLY A 186 -0.93 2.98 -2.87
CA GLY A 186 -1.23 1.77 -3.63
C GLY A 186 -2.73 1.42 -3.65
N GLN A 187 -3.44 1.61 -2.53
CA GLN A 187 -4.89 1.38 -2.45
C GLN A 187 -5.69 2.35 -3.31
N ILE A 188 -5.36 3.64 -3.29
CA ILE A 188 -6.01 4.67 -4.12
C ILE A 188 -5.79 4.34 -5.60
N SER A 189 -4.55 4.03 -5.99
CA SER A 189 -4.25 3.62 -7.36
C SER A 189 -5.05 2.39 -7.78
N LEU A 190 -5.14 1.37 -6.91
CA LEU A 190 -5.93 0.16 -7.18
C LEU A 190 -7.40 0.50 -7.46
N VAL A 191 -8.01 1.37 -6.66
CA VAL A 191 -9.40 1.81 -6.86
C VAL A 191 -9.56 2.52 -8.20
N ILE A 192 -8.64 3.42 -8.56
CA ILE A 192 -8.69 4.14 -9.85
C ILE A 192 -8.64 3.15 -11.01
N TRP A 193 -7.74 2.17 -11.01
CA TRP A 193 -7.66 1.18 -12.08
C TRP A 193 -8.90 0.29 -12.17
N LEU A 194 -9.52 -0.07 -11.05
CA LEU A 194 -10.78 -0.81 -11.03
C LEU A 194 -11.93 0.00 -11.66
N LEU A 195 -12.01 1.31 -11.38
CA LEU A 195 -13.00 2.19 -12.00
C LEU A 195 -12.77 2.31 -13.51
N ILE A 196 -11.51 2.40 -13.95
CA ILE A 196 -11.15 2.41 -15.37
C ILE A 196 -11.65 1.15 -16.08
N VAL A 197 -11.45 -0.04 -15.49
CA VAL A 197 -11.96 -1.30 -16.06
C VAL A 197 -13.49 -1.23 -16.23
N ILE A 198 -14.22 -0.78 -15.21
CA ILE A 198 -15.69 -0.67 -15.28
C ILE A 198 -16.11 0.27 -16.42
N VAL A 199 -15.53 1.47 -16.48
CA VAL A 199 -15.83 2.48 -17.51
C VAL A 199 -15.58 1.96 -18.93
N HIS A 200 -14.49 1.22 -19.16
CA HIS A 200 -14.21 0.68 -20.48
C HIS A 200 -15.04 -0.55 -20.84
N ILE A 201 -15.46 -1.38 -19.88
CA ILE A 201 -16.43 -2.45 -20.15
C ILE A 201 -17.79 -1.85 -20.52
N MET A 202 -18.24 -0.78 -19.82
CA MET A 202 -19.46 -0.05 -20.17
C MET A 202 -19.39 0.53 -21.59
N GLY A 203 -18.29 1.20 -21.96
CA GLY A 203 -18.13 1.76 -23.31
C GLY A 203 -17.93 0.71 -24.42
N CYS A 204 -17.62 -0.53 -24.08
CA CYS A 204 -17.43 -1.62 -25.05
C CYS A 204 -18.74 -2.35 -25.39
N LEU A 205 -19.66 -2.44 -24.43
CA LEU A 205 -20.84 -3.31 -24.49
C LEU A 205 -22.14 -2.50 -24.47
N ASN A 206 -23.00 -2.71 -25.46
CA ASN A 206 -24.30 -2.02 -25.52
C ASN A 206 -25.45 -2.79 -24.85
N SER A 207 -25.18 -3.96 -24.27
CA SER A 207 -26.17 -4.81 -23.59
C SER A 207 -25.89 -4.90 -22.10
N LEU A 208 -26.89 -4.59 -21.26
CA LEU A 208 -26.79 -4.70 -19.80
C LEU A 208 -26.47 -6.13 -19.36
N ALA A 209 -27.07 -7.14 -19.99
CA ALA A 209 -26.82 -8.53 -19.67
C ALA A 209 -25.37 -8.93 -19.99
N ALA A 210 -24.85 -8.53 -21.16
CA ALA A 210 -23.46 -8.76 -21.53
C ALA A 210 -22.50 -8.04 -20.58
N PHE A 211 -22.80 -6.79 -20.21
CA PHE A 211 -22.03 -6.00 -19.26
C PHE A 211 -21.87 -6.71 -17.92
N VAL A 212 -22.96 -7.18 -17.32
CA VAL A 212 -22.93 -7.86 -16.01
C VAL A 212 -22.12 -9.15 -16.08
N ILE A 213 -22.30 -9.96 -17.13
CA ILE A 213 -21.57 -11.22 -17.31
C ILE A 213 -20.08 -10.96 -17.50
N THR A 214 -19.70 -10.04 -18.39
CA THR A 214 -18.29 -9.70 -18.62
C THR A 214 -17.64 -9.11 -17.37
N LEU A 215 -18.33 -8.21 -16.66
CA LEU A 215 -17.83 -7.64 -15.42
C LEU A 215 -17.58 -8.72 -14.36
N ALA A 216 -18.50 -9.68 -14.19
CA ALA A 216 -18.32 -10.79 -13.25
C ALA A 216 -17.10 -11.66 -13.59
N ILE A 217 -16.89 -11.98 -14.87
CA ILE A 217 -15.71 -12.74 -15.34
C ILE A 217 -14.43 -11.96 -15.06
N VAL A 218 -14.37 -10.68 -15.42
CA VAL A 218 -13.19 -9.83 -15.22
C VAL A 218 -12.86 -9.66 -13.73
N ILE A 219 -13.88 -9.45 -12.88
CA ILE A 219 -13.70 -9.40 -11.42
C ILE A 219 -13.16 -10.73 -10.91
N GLY A 220 -13.68 -11.87 -11.39
CA GLY A 220 -13.17 -13.20 -11.04
C GLY A 220 -11.69 -13.37 -11.39
N VAL A 221 -11.29 -12.91 -12.57
CA VAL A 221 -9.87 -12.92 -13.00
C VAL A 221 -9.02 -12.00 -12.11
N ILE A 222 -9.47 -10.78 -11.82
CA ILE A 222 -8.76 -9.85 -10.93
C ILE A 222 -8.56 -10.47 -9.55
N ILE A 223 -9.61 -11.05 -8.96
CA ILE A 223 -9.54 -11.72 -7.66
C ILE A 223 -8.56 -12.90 -7.73
N GLY A 224 -8.65 -13.74 -8.76
CA GLY A 224 -7.73 -14.86 -8.96
C GLY A 224 -6.27 -14.42 -9.05
N VAL A 225 -5.98 -13.39 -9.86
CA VAL A 225 -4.62 -12.84 -10.02
C VAL A 225 -4.12 -12.23 -8.71
N THR A 226 -4.93 -11.41 -8.03
CA THR A 226 -4.53 -10.80 -6.76
C THR A 226 -4.28 -11.84 -5.68
N PHE A 227 -5.11 -12.88 -5.59
CA PHE A 227 -4.92 -14.00 -4.68
C PHE A 227 -3.62 -14.78 -4.98
N CYS A 228 -3.37 -15.07 -6.26
CA CYS A 228 -2.12 -15.69 -6.70
C CYS A 228 -0.91 -14.84 -6.31
N ILE A 229 -0.92 -13.54 -6.57
CA ILE A 229 0.19 -12.64 -6.17
C ILE A 229 0.39 -12.70 -4.66
N GLN A 230 -0.66 -12.51 -3.87
CA GLN A 230 -0.58 -12.50 -2.41
C GLN A 230 0.00 -13.80 -1.83
N ASN A 231 -0.33 -14.95 -2.41
CA ASN A 231 0.22 -16.22 -1.92
C ASN A 231 1.67 -16.45 -2.35
N ASN A 232 2.07 -15.99 -3.53
CA ASN A 232 3.42 -16.19 -4.04
C ASN A 232 4.45 -15.20 -3.44
N VAL A 233 4.02 -14.02 -2.98
CA VAL A 233 4.94 -12.98 -2.45
C VAL A 233 5.04 -12.98 -0.91
N LYS A 234 4.33 -13.88 -0.22
CA LYS A 234 4.40 -14.00 1.25
C LYS A 234 5.81 -14.41 1.69
N SER A 235 6.30 -13.79 2.76
CA SER A 235 7.58 -14.13 3.36
C SER A 235 7.47 -15.42 4.17
N GLY A 236 8.17 -16.47 3.76
CA GLY A 236 8.17 -17.74 4.50
C GLY A 236 8.74 -17.64 5.91
N GLU A 237 9.70 -16.75 6.16
CA GLU A 237 10.30 -16.58 7.50
C GLU A 237 9.40 -15.80 8.46
N LEU A 238 8.77 -14.72 8.01
CA LEU A 238 7.80 -13.99 8.83
C LEU A 238 6.55 -14.85 9.11
N GLU A 239 6.12 -15.65 8.13
CA GLU A 239 4.94 -16.50 8.28
C GLU A 239 5.14 -17.65 9.28
N LYS A 240 6.37 -18.17 9.41
CA LYS A 240 6.73 -19.16 10.44
C LYS A 240 6.77 -18.56 11.85
N LYS A 241 7.13 -17.28 11.95
CA LYS A 241 7.34 -16.55 13.21
C LYS A 241 6.11 -15.74 13.64
N ASP A 242 5.02 -15.81 12.88
CA ASP A 242 3.74 -15.19 13.23
C ASP A 242 3.19 -15.80 14.53
N PRO A 243 3.08 -15.03 15.62
CA PRO A 243 2.60 -15.51 16.91
C PRO A 243 1.22 -16.17 16.84
N ILE A 244 0.33 -15.67 15.96
CA ILE A 244 -1.03 -16.17 15.78
C ILE A 244 -1.00 -17.60 15.19
N ARG A 245 -0.08 -17.83 14.25
CA ARG A 245 0.10 -19.14 13.62
C ARG A 245 0.82 -20.11 14.55
N CYS A 246 1.82 -19.65 15.30
CA CYS A 246 2.48 -20.45 16.33
C CYS A 246 1.53 -20.91 17.44
N TYR A 247 0.52 -20.10 17.79
CA TYR A 247 -0.49 -20.47 18.78
C TYR A 247 -1.46 -21.54 18.24
N LYS A 248 -1.93 -21.40 17.00
CA LYS A 248 -2.83 -22.39 16.37
C LYS A 248 -2.20 -23.77 16.15
N ASN A 249 -0.88 -23.85 15.94
CA ASN A 249 -0.19 -25.13 15.77
C ASN A 249 0.17 -25.83 17.10
N LYS A 250 -0.17 -25.23 18.25
CA LYS A 250 0.06 -25.79 19.60
C LYS A 250 -1.22 -26.34 20.25
N GLY A 251 -2.37 -26.25 19.57
CA GLY A 251 -3.67 -26.75 20.03
C GLY A 251 -4.08 -28.03 19.32
#